data_AF-A0A1A0XES3-F1
#
_entry.id   AF-A0A1A0XES3-F1
#
_cell.length_a   1.000
_cell.length_b   1.000
_cell.length_c   1.000
_cell.angle_alpha   90.00
_cell.angle_beta   90.00
_cell.angle_gamma   90.00
#
_symmetry.space_group_name_H-M   'P 1'
#
loop_
_entity.id
_entity.type
_entity.pdbx_description
1 polymer ?
#
loop_
_entity_poly.entity_id
_entity_poly.type
_entity_poly.pdbx_seq_one_letter_code
_entity_poly.pdbx_strand_id
1 'polypeptide(L)'
;MTRSLPQIIGSTESALGALLDHELAPFPALGRDEWIYLNMSLAGAPLPAIATTLQQSVESVERIRITLRDNGILDAAGALTSAGNDQLTAARESVGAATAQLTADIDASDIETTARTLELVQQRARTQTTAG
;
A
#
# COMPACT_ATOMS: atom_id res chain seq x y z
N MET A 1 20.99 23.89 4.41
CA MET A 1 19.53 24.16 4.53
C MET A 1 18.88 22.93 5.09
N THR A 2 18.16 23.05 6.20
CA THR A 2 17.40 21.96 6.84
C THR A 2 16.10 21.75 6.06
N ARG A 3 15.83 20.54 5.58
CA ARG A 3 14.55 20.22 4.91
C ARG A 3 13.40 20.36 5.89
N SER A 4 12.25 20.87 5.45
CA SER A 4 11.03 20.90 6.27
C SER A 4 10.42 19.50 6.38
N LEU A 5 9.61 19.27 7.41
CA LEU A 5 8.95 17.97 7.61
C LEU A 5 8.09 17.53 6.40
N PRO A 6 7.26 18.39 5.77
CA PRO A 6 6.54 18.01 4.55
C PRO A 6 7.46 17.61 3.38
N GLN A 7 8.62 18.26 3.24
CA GLN A 7 9.59 17.90 2.19
C GLN A 7 10.20 16.52 2.44
N ILE A 8 10.51 16.20 3.70
CA ILE A 8 11.04 14.90 4.07
C ILE A 8 9.98 13.83 3.77
N ILE A 9 8.76 13.97 4.30
CA ILE A 9 7.66 13.02 4.09
C ILE A 9 7.42 12.79 2.60
N GLY A 10 7.20 13.86 1.81
CA GLY A 10 6.92 13.71 0.38
C GLY A 10 8.08 13.06 -0.39
N SER A 11 9.34 13.38 -0.05
CA SER A 11 10.50 12.72 -0.68
C SER A 11 10.62 11.24 -0.30
N THR A 12 10.28 10.89 0.94
CA THR A 12 10.28 9.51 1.44
C THR A 12 9.15 8.71 0.80
N GLU A 13 7.93 9.24 0.74
CA GLU A 13 6.79 8.59 0.07
C GLU A 13 7.08 8.34 -1.41
N SER A 14 7.69 9.31 -2.10
CA SER A 14 8.09 9.17 -3.50
C SER A 14 9.14 8.07 -3.70
N ALA A 15 10.17 8.02 -2.84
CA ALA A 15 11.20 6.99 -2.89
C ALA A 15 10.65 5.59 -2.58
N LEU A 16 9.81 5.46 -1.56
CA LEU A 16 9.15 4.20 -1.21
C LEU A 16 8.17 3.74 -2.30
N GLY A 17 7.46 4.69 -2.93
CA GLY A 17 6.61 4.41 -4.08
C GLY A 17 7.41 3.87 -5.26
N ALA A 18 8.53 4.50 -5.61
CA ALA A 18 9.41 4.04 -6.68
C ALA A 18 10.00 2.65 -6.40
N LEU A 19 10.36 2.37 -5.14
CA LEU A 19 10.80 1.04 -4.73
C LEU A 19 9.66 0.03 -4.91
N LEU A 20 8.45 0.34 -4.44
CA LEU A 20 7.30 -0.56 -4.60
C LEU A 20 7.02 -0.84 -6.08
N ASP A 21 7.04 0.17 -6.95
CA ASP A 21 6.83 -0.03 -8.39
C ASP A 21 7.93 -0.91 -9.00
N HIS A 22 9.18 -0.76 -8.53
CA HIS A 22 10.30 -1.60 -8.96
C HIS A 22 10.11 -3.06 -8.55
N GLU A 23 9.78 -3.30 -7.27
CA GLU A 23 9.55 -4.64 -6.72
C GLU A 23 8.31 -5.32 -7.33
N LEU A 24 7.31 -4.53 -7.74
CA LEU A 24 6.11 -5.04 -8.39
C LEU A 24 6.26 -5.26 -9.90
N ALA A 25 7.30 -4.71 -10.54
CA ALA A 25 7.50 -4.83 -11.99
C ALA A 25 7.49 -6.26 -12.55
N PRO A 26 7.97 -7.31 -11.83
CA PRO A 26 7.86 -8.70 -12.27
C PRO A 26 6.43 -9.28 -12.24
N PHE A 27 5.47 -8.60 -11.61
CA PHE A 27 4.10 -9.06 -11.36
C PHE A 27 3.11 -8.18 -12.15
N PRO A 28 2.87 -8.46 -13.44
CA PRO A 28 2.15 -7.55 -14.35
C PRO A 28 0.68 -7.31 -13.98
N ALA A 29 0.08 -8.18 -13.15
CA ALA A 29 -1.29 -8.01 -12.66
C ALA A 29 -1.36 -7.18 -11.36
N LEU A 30 -0.22 -6.75 -10.80
CA LEU A 30 -0.11 -6.05 -9.53
C LEU A 30 0.55 -4.68 -9.73
N GLY A 31 -0.26 -3.65 -9.94
CA GLY A 31 0.18 -2.27 -9.74
C GLY A 31 0.10 -1.87 -8.26
N ARG A 32 0.48 -0.63 -7.95
CA ARG A 32 0.44 -0.08 -6.59
C ARG A 32 -0.97 -0.12 -5.99
N ASP A 33 -1.97 0.23 -6.78
CA ASP A 33 -3.36 0.28 -6.33
C ASP A 33 -3.92 -1.12 -6.10
N GLU A 34 -3.62 -2.08 -6.98
CA GLU A 34 -3.94 -3.50 -6.83
C GLU A 34 -3.26 -4.10 -5.59
N TRP A 35 -2.00 -3.77 -5.36
CA TRP A 35 -1.23 -4.19 -4.19
C TRP A 35 -1.87 -3.70 -2.89
N ILE A 36 -2.20 -2.42 -2.79
CA ILE A 36 -2.87 -1.84 -1.62
C ILE A 36 -4.25 -2.49 -1.44
N TYR A 37 -5.02 -2.61 -2.53
CA TYR A 37 -6.36 -3.23 -2.51
C TYR A 37 -6.31 -4.65 -1.94
N LEU A 38 -5.42 -5.52 -2.44
CA LEU A 38 -5.32 -6.91 -2.00
C LEU A 38 -4.90 -7.00 -0.54
N ASN A 39 -3.87 -6.25 -0.11
CA ASN A 39 -3.41 -6.32 1.27
C ASN A 39 -4.48 -5.83 2.26
N MET A 40 -5.21 -4.76 1.93
CA MET A 40 -6.27 -4.25 2.79
C MET A 40 -7.51 -5.14 2.80
N SER A 41 -7.98 -5.59 1.62
CA SER A 41 -9.18 -6.42 1.52
C SER A 41 -9.00 -7.77 2.23
N LEU A 42 -7.83 -8.41 2.09
CA LEU A 42 -7.50 -9.67 2.79
C LEU A 42 -7.35 -9.48 4.31
N ALA A 43 -6.99 -8.28 4.76
CA ALA A 43 -7.02 -7.91 6.18
C ALA A 43 -8.45 -7.57 6.68
N GLY A 44 -9.47 -7.70 5.84
CA GLY A 44 -10.87 -7.46 6.18
C GLY A 44 -11.31 -5.99 6.11
N ALA A 45 -10.50 -5.11 5.48
CA ALA A 45 -10.88 -3.71 5.33
C ALA A 45 -12.09 -3.56 4.39
N PRO A 46 -13.11 -2.76 4.77
CA PRO A 46 -14.25 -2.51 3.89
C PRO A 46 -13.86 -1.57 2.74
N LEU A 47 -14.53 -1.70 1.59
CA LEU A 47 -14.27 -0.90 0.38
C LEU A 47 -14.14 0.62 0.61
N PRO A 48 -15.00 1.29 1.42
CA PRO A 48 -14.84 2.71 1.71
C PRO A 48 -13.52 3.08 2.40
N ALA A 49 -12.98 2.20 3.24
CA ALA A 49 -11.69 2.42 3.90
C ALA A 49 -10.52 2.28 2.91
N ILE A 50 -10.62 1.32 1.98
CA ILE A 50 -9.66 1.16 0.89
C ILE A 50 -9.69 2.40 -0.02
N ALA A 51 -10.88 2.87 -0.40
CA ALA A 51 -11.07 4.08 -1.21
C ALA A 51 -10.49 5.33 -0.56
N THR A 52 -10.69 5.50 0.75
CA THR A 52 -10.07 6.59 1.52
C THR A 52 -8.54 6.49 1.53
N THR A 53 -8.00 5.27 1.62
CA THR A 53 -6.55 5.05 1.64
C THR A 53 -5.91 5.35 0.29
N LEU A 54 -6.56 4.92 -0.80
CA LEU A 54 -6.14 5.22 -2.18
C LEU A 54 -6.47 6.64 -2.63
N GLN A 55 -7.22 7.41 -1.82
CA GLN A 55 -7.74 8.75 -2.18
C GLN A 55 -8.53 8.71 -3.50
N GLN A 56 -9.34 7.66 -3.68
CA GLN A 56 -10.16 7.41 -4.85
C GLN A 56 -11.64 7.28 -4.45
N SER A 57 -12.54 7.31 -5.43
CA SER A 57 -13.94 6.96 -5.19
C SER A 57 -14.09 5.45 -4.98
N VAL A 58 -15.13 5.04 -4.24
CA VAL A 58 -15.46 3.61 -4.06
C VAL A 58 -15.66 2.91 -5.41
N GLU A 59 -16.26 3.58 -6.38
CA GLU A 59 -16.43 3.05 -7.73
C GLU A 59 -15.10 2.79 -8.44
N SER A 60 -14.13 3.70 -8.33
CA SER A 60 -12.79 3.48 -8.89
C SER A 60 -12.08 2.31 -8.23
N VAL A 61 -12.20 2.16 -6.90
CA VAL A 61 -11.65 0.99 -6.19
C VAL A 61 -12.35 -0.31 -6.59
N GLU A 62 -13.64 -0.26 -6.85
CA GLU A 62 -14.39 -1.40 -7.36
C GLU A 62 -13.90 -1.84 -8.75
N ARG A 63 -13.45 -0.89 -9.59
CA ARG A 63 -12.80 -1.24 -10.88
C ARG A 63 -11.49 -1.99 -10.67
N ILE A 64 -10.71 -1.69 -9.63
CA ILE A 64 -9.50 -2.46 -9.29
C ILE A 64 -9.87 -3.93 -9.02
N ARG A 65 -10.93 -4.17 -8.23
CA ARG A 65 -11.44 -5.53 -7.97
C ARG A 65 -11.81 -6.26 -9.26
N ILE A 66 -12.47 -5.56 -10.19
CA ILE A 66 -12.85 -6.10 -11.50
C ILE A 66 -11.60 -6.45 -12.32
N THR A 67 -10.63 -5.54 -12.42
CA THR A 67 -9.36 -5.77 -13.12
C THR A 67 -8.59 -6.96 -12.55
N LEU A 68 -8.52 -7.09 -11.23
CA LEU A 68 -7.89 -8.23 -10.56
C LEU A 68 -8.59 -9.55 -10.89
N ARG A 69 -9.91 -9.56 -10.99
CA ARG A 69 -10.68 -10.73 -11.41
C ARG A 69 -10.42 -11.06 -12.88
N ASP A 70 -10.45 -10.07 -13.75
CA ASP A 70 -10.26 -10.24 -15.19
C ASP A 70 -8.83 -10.73 -15.51
N ASN A 71 -7.85 -10.38 -14.66
CA ASN A 71 -6.47 -10.90 -14.69
C ASN A 71 -6.30 -12.26 -14.00
N GLY A 72 -7.37 -12.86 -13.46
CA GLY A 72 -7.35 -14.18 -12.82
C GLY A 72 -6.73 -14.20 -11.42
N ILE A 73 -6.48 -13.05 -10.79
CA ILE A 73 -5.99 -12.96 -9.41
C ILE A 73 -7.11 -13.26 -8.42
N LEU A 74 -8.31 -12.73 -8.69
CA LEU A 74 -9.52 -13.00 -7.92
C LEU A 74 -10.50 -13.87 -8.71
N ASP A 75 -11.29 -14.67 -8.00
CA ASP A 75 -12.41 -15.41 -8.55
C ASP A 75 -13.68 -14.55 -8.63
N ALA A 76 -14.79 -15.15 -9.08
CA ALA A 76 -16.08 -14.47 -9.18
C ALA A 76 -16.66 -14.03 -7.82
N ALA A 77 -16.27 -14.70 -6.73
CA ALA A 77 -16.67 -14.35 -5.36
C ALA A 77 -15.76 -13.27 -4.76
N GLY A 78 -14.65 -12.92 -5.42
CA GLY A 78 -13.65 -11.97 -4.92
C GLY A 78 -12.64 -12.60 -3.97
N ALA A 79 -12.52 -13.93 -3.93
CA ALA A 79 -11.46 -14.63 -3.22
C ALA A 79 -10.22 -14.79 -4.13
N LEU A 80 -9.04 -14.94 -3.53
CA LEU A 80 -7.83 -15.25 -4.30
C LEU A 80 -7.97 -16.60 -5.00
N THR A 81 -7.62 -16.63 -6.28
CA THR A 81 -7.37 -17.90 -6.98
C THR A 81 -6.05 -18.49 -6.50
N SER A 82 -5.75 -19.76 -6.85
CA SER A 82 -4.42 -20.34 -6.58
C SER A 82 -3.30 -19.51 -7.22
N ALA A 83 -3.48 -19.11 -8.49
CA ALA A 83 -2.52 -18.29 -9.20
C ALA A 83 -2.36 -16.89 -8.57
N GLY A 84 -3.47 -16.29 -8.13
CA GLY A 84 -3.46 -15.02 -7.41
C GLY A 84 -2.73 -15.11 -6.07
N ASN A 85 -2.93 -16.21 -5.34
CA ASN A 85 -2.23 -16.46 -4.09
C ASN A 85 -0.72 -16.61 -4.31
N ASP A 86 -0.31 -17.36 -5.33
CA ASP A 86 1.11 -17.57 -5.65
C ASP A 86 1.78 -16.23 -6.05
N GLN A 87 1.13 -15.44 -6.91
CA GLN A 87 1.66 -14.13 -7.31
C GLN A 87 1.74 -13.15 -6.14
N LEU A 88 0.68 -13.06 -5.32
CA LEU A 88 0.68 -12.16 -4.17
C LEU A 88 1.72 -12.57 -3.13
N THR A 89 1.92 -13.87 -2.92
CA THR A 89 2.96 -14.37 -2.00
C THR A 89 4.35 -14.00 -2.48
N ALA A 90 4.67 -14.25 -3.75
CA ALA A 90 5.96 -13.87 -4.33
C ALA A 90 6.19 -12.35 -4.31
N ALA A 91 5.16 -11.55 -4.59
CA ALA A 91 5.25 -10.09 -4.48
C ALA A 91 5.50 -9.62 -3.04
N ARG A 92 4.86 -10.26 -2.05
CA ARG A 92 5.11 -10.00 -0.61
C ARG A 92 6.51 -10.36 -0.17
N GLU A 93 7.05 -11.46 -0.67
CA GLU A 93 8.44 -11.83 -0.40
C GLU A 93 9.42 -10.80 -0.98
N SER A 94 9.20 -10.35 -2.24
CA SER A 94 10.05 -9.33 -2.89
C SER A 94 10.02 -8.00 -2.13
N VAL A 95 8.81 -7.44 -1.93
CA VAL A 95 8.61 -6.16 -1.23
C VAL A 95 9.10 -6.24 0.22
N GLY A 96 8.85 -7.37 0.89
CA GLY A 96 9.30 -7.61 2.26
C GLY A 96 10.82 -7.63 2.39
N ALA A 97 11.51 -8.33 1.48
CA ALA A 97 12.97 -8.36 1.45
C ALA A 97 13.57 -6.97 1.19
N ALA A 98 13.04 -6.22 0.22
CA ALA A 98 13.48 -4.88 -0.08
C ALA A 98 13.26 -3.91 1.11
N THR A 99 12.10 -3.99 1.76
CA THR A 99 11.78 -3.14 2.92
C THR A 99 12.61 -3.50 4.15
N ALA A 100 12.93 -4.78 4.35
CA ALA A 100 13.84 -5.21 5.42
C ALA A 100 15.24 -4.61 5.25
N GLN A 101 15.75 -4.54 4.01
CA GLN A 101 17.05 -3.91 3.74
C GLN A 101 17.06 -2.41 4.05
N LEU A 102 15.95 -1.70 3.82
CA LEU A 102 15.84 -0.28 4.16
C LEU A 102 15.96 0.01 5.67
N THR A 103 15.66 -0.97 6.51
CA THR A 103 15.56 -0.82 7.97
C THR A 103 16.59 -1.62 8.75
N ALA A 104 17.45 -2.39 8.07
CA ALA A 104 18.36 -3.36 8.69
C ALA A 104 19.31 -2.76 9.75
N ASP A 105 19.72 -1.51 9.57
CA ASP A 105 20.66 -0.81 10.45
C ASP A 105 19.98 0.29 11.30
N ILE A 106 18.64 0.30 11.36
CA ILE A 106 17.87 1.26 12.15
C ILE A 106 17.42 0.58 13.45
N ASP A 107 17.60 1.28 14.58
CA ASP A 107 17.14 0.78 15.87
C ASP A 107 15.61 0.56 15.88
N ALA A 108 15.16 -0.56 16.44
CA ALA A 108 13.74 -0.90 16.50
C ALA A 108 12.90 0.19 17.20
N SER A 109 13.46 0.87 18.20
CA SER A 109 12.80 1.97 18.91
C SER A 109 12.63 3.23 18.05
N ASP A 110 13.56 3.48 17.12
CA ASP A 110 13.43 4.57 16.14
C ASP A 110 12.39 4.23 15.08
N ILE A 111 12.31 2.96 14.63
CA ILE A 111 11.26 2.48 13.73
C ILE A 111 9.89 2.64 14.38
N GLU A 112 9.72 2.17 15.63
CA GLU A 112 8.47 2.29 16.37
C GLU A 112 8.06 3.75 16.58
N THR A 113 9.02 4.62 16.94
CA THR A 113 8.76 6.05 17.13
C THR A 113 8.38 6.74 15.82
N THR A 114 9.03 6.38 14.71
CA THR A 114 8.71 6.88 13.38
C THR A 114 7.31 6.45 12.96
N ALA A 115 6.95 5.18 13.12
CA ALA A 115 5.62 4.66 12.80
C ALA A 115 4.53 5.42 13.57
N ARG A 116 4.64 5.50 14.90
CA ARG A 116 3.68 6.24 15.74
C ARG A 116 3.55 7.71 15.34
N THR A 117 4.66 8.36 14.98
CA THR A 117 4.67 9.76 14.58
C THR A 117 3.96 9.97 13.24
N LEU A 118 4.23 9.13 12.24
CA LEU A 118 3.60 9.20 10.93
C LEU A 118 2.10 8.87 11.00
N GLU A 119 1.71 7.89 11.80
CA GLU A 119 0.30 7.56 12.06
C GLU A 119 -0.46 8.74 12.68
N LEU A 120 0.15 9.41 13.67
CA LEU A 120 -0.45 10.59 14.30
C LEU A 120 -0.60 11.75 13.31
N VAL A 121 0.40 11.98 12.45
CA VAL A 121 0.32 13.01 11.39
C VAL A 121 -0.79 12.68 10.40
N GLN A 122 -0.86 11.41 9.94
CA GLN A 122 -1.92 10.95 9.03
C GLN A 122 -3.31 11.10 9.65
N GLN A 123 -3.48 10.73 10.92
CA GLN A 123 -4.76 10.88 11.63
C GLN A 123 -5.19 12.35 11.68
N ARG A 124 -4.29 13.26 12.06
CA ARG A 124 -4.57 14.71 12.12
C ARG A 124 -4.90 15.29 10.75
N ALA A 125 -4.19 14.87 9.70
CA ALA A 125 -4.45 15.31 8.33
C ALA A 125 -5.86 14.88 7.86
N ARG A 126 -6.26 13.64 8.14
CA ARG A 126 -7.60 13.12 7.82
C ARG A 126 -8.70 13.89 8.54
N THR A 127 -8.54 14.17 9.84
CA THR A 127 -9.52 14.96 10.60
C THR A 127 -9.74 16.36 10.00
N GLN A 128 -8.68 16.99 9.50
CA GLN A 128 -8.79 18.32 8.87
C GLN A 128 -9.46 18.29 7.49
N THR A 129 -9.36 17.18 6.76
CA THR A 129 -9.95 17.03 5.42
C THR A 129 -11.41 16.54 5.43
N THR A 130 -11.86 15.91 6.52
CA THR A 130 -13.28 15.50 6.70
C THR A 130 -14.17 16.57 7.33
N ALA A 131 -13.60 17.67 7.83
CA ALA A 131 -14.32 18.74 8.52
C ALA A 131 -14.71 19.93 7.62
N GLY A 132 -14.46 19.84 6.31
CA GLY A 132 -14.85 20.81 5.28
C GLY A 132 -15.72 20.16 4.22
#